data_AF-A0A6J1VQC2-F1
#
_entry.id   AF-A0A6J1VQC2-F1
#
_cell.length_a   1.000
_cell.length_b   1.000
_cell.length_c   1.000
_cell.angle_alpha   90.00
_cell.angle_beta   90.00
_cell.angle_gamma   90.00
#
_symmetry.space_group_name_H-M   'P 1'
#
loop_
_entity.id
_entity.type
_entity.pdbx_description
1 polymer ?
#
loop_
_entity_poly.entity_id
_entity_poly.type
_entity_poly.pdbx_seq_one_letter_code
_entity_poly.pdbx_strand_id
1 'polypeptide(L)'
;MSSPEIASLSWGRMTVRGCPTTYKDCKVWPGGSRTWDWRETGTEHVPGVQPADVKEVLEKGVKTLVIGRGMSEALQVGFLR
;
A
#
# COMPACT_ATOMS: atom_id res chain seq x y z
N MET A 1 -3.29 5.96 -17.75
CA MET A 1 -4.13 4.82 -17.26
C MET A 1 -4.86 5.27 -16.00
N SER A 2 -6.01 4.67 -15.67
CA SER A 2 -6.78 5.00 -14.46
C SER A 2 -6.27 4.23 -13.23
N SER A 3 -6.52 4.74 -12.03
CA SER A 3 -6.33 3.98 -10.78
C SER A 3 -7.36 2.85 -10.71
N PRO A 4 -6.94 1.59 -10.49
CA PRO A 4 -7.89 0.50 -10.34
C PRO A 4 -8.60 0.57 -8.98
N GLU A 5 -9.82 0.06 -8.93
CA GLU A 5 -10.64 0.00 -7.72
C GLU A 5 -10.18 -1.15 -6.81
N ILE A 6 -10.11 -0.92 -5.50
CA ILE A 6 -10.01 -2.00 -4.51
C ILE A 6 -11.40 -2.64 -4.43
N ALA A 7 -11.55 -3.85 -4.97
CA ALA A 7 -12.85 -4.51 -5.13
C ALA A 7 -13.35 -5.15 -3.84
N SER A 8 -12.44 -5.57 -2.95
CA SER A 8 -12.80 -6.08 -1.63
C SER A 8 -11.66 -5.97 -0.63
N LEU A 9 -12.03 -5.86 0.65
CA LEU A 9 -11.14 -5.74 1.80
C LEU A 9 -11.71 -6.57 2.96
N SER A 10 -10.90 -7.44 3.53
CA SER A 10 -11.16 -8.13 4.79
C SER A 10 -9.83 -8.39 5.53
N TRP A 11 -9.89 -8.95 6.74
CA TRP A 11 -8.69 -9.16 7.54
C TRP A 11 -7.66 -10.05 6.81
N GLY A 12 -6.48 -9.48 6.51
CA GLY A 12 -5.41 -10.17 5.81
C GLY A 12 -5.68 -10.48 4.33
N ARG A 13 -6.68 -9.84 3.71
CA ARG A 13 -7.05 -10.09 2.31
C ARG A 13 -7.57 -8.84 1.61
N MET A 14 -7.00 -8.54 0.45
CA MET A 14 -7.42 -7.46 -0.46
C MET A 14 -7.47 -7.96 -1.90
N THR A 15 -8.41 -7.45 -2.70
CA THR A 15 -8.45 -7.67 -4.15
C THR A 15 -8.56 -6.36 -4.90
N VAL A 16 -7.95 -6.29 -6.08
CA VAL A 16 -7.95 -5.10 -6.95
C VAL A 16 -8.62 -5.47 -8.26
N ARG A 17 -9.60 -4.68 -8.71
CA ARG A 17 -10.37 -4.95 -9.91
C ARG A 17 -9.45 -5.05 -11.13
N GLY A 18 -9.59 -6.12 -11.91
CA GLY A 18 -8.77 -6.37 -13.08
C GLY A 18 -7.38 -6.95 -12.78
N CYS A 19 -7.06 -7.22 -11.51
CA CYS A 19 -5.84 -7.93 -11.12
C CYS A 19 -6.20 -9.35 -10.64
N PRO A 20 -5.54 -10.42 -11.16
CA PRO A 20 -5.79 -11.79 -10.70
C PRO A 20 -5.21 -12.09 -9.31
N THR A 21 -4.30 -11.24 -8.81
CA THR A 21 -3.63 -11.45 -7.54
C THR A 21 -4.51 -11.05 -6.37
N THR A 22 -4.64 -11.95 -5.39
CA THR A 22 -5.12 -11.61 -4.05
C THR A 22 -3.92 -11.19 -3.20
N TYR A 23 -4.05 -10.06 -2.51
CA TYR A 23 -2.99 -9.52 -1.67
C TYR A 23 -3.32 -9.70 -0.18
N LYS A 24 -2.28 -9.77 0.65
CA LYS A 24 -2.42 -9.50 2.09
C LYS A 24 -2.42 -7.99 2.31
N ASP A 25 -1.37 -7.34 1.82
CA ASP A 25 -1.17 -5.89 1.77
C ASP A 25 -0.77 -5.52 0.34
N CYS A 26 -1.20 -4.36 -0.19
CA CYS A 26 -0.90 -3.97 -1.56
C CYS A 26 -0.58 -2.48 -1.73
N LYS A 27 0.20 -2.20 -2.78
CA LYS A 27 0.42 -0.87 -3.34
C LYS A 27 -0.38 -0.78 -4.63
N VAL A 28 -1.07 0.35 -4.84
CA VAL A 28 -1.96 0.57 -5.99
C VAL A 28 -1.66 1.93 -6.60
N TRP A 29 -1.65 2.00 -7.94
CA TRP A 29 -1.35 3.22 -8.69
C TRP A 29 -2.10 3.24 -10.03
N PRO A 30 -2.15 4.39 -10.74
CA PRO A 30 -2.71 4.46 -12.09
C PRO A 30 -2.08 3.42 -13.03
N GLY A 31 -2.87 2.42 -13.44
CA GLY A 31 -2.43 1.35 -14.33
C GLY A 31 -1.93 0.07 -13.65
N GLY A 32 -1.94 -0.05 -12.32
CA GLY A 32 -1.56 -1.33 -11.71
C GLY A 32 -1.58 -1.39 -10.19
N SER A 33 -1.19 -2.56 -9.70
CA SER A 33 -1.03 -2.86 -8.28
C SER A 33 0.03 -3.94 -8.08
N ARG A 34 0.63 -4.00 -6.89
CA ARG A 34 1.49 -5.12 -6.47
C ARG A 34 1.40 -5.39 -4.98
N THR A 35 1.93 -6.54 -4.55
CA THR A 35 2.09 -6.89 -3.14
C THR A 35 2.95 -5.86 -2.42
N TRP A 36 2.52 -5.44 -1.24
CA TRP A 36 3.36 -4.69 -0.31
C TRP A 36 4.00 -5.68 0.66
N ASP A 37 5.24 -6.09 0.39
CA ASP A 37 6.02 -6.91 1.33
C ASP A 37 6.93 -6.00 2.14
N TRP A 38 6.67 -5.91 3.45
CA TRP A 38 7.43 -5.07 4.38
C TRP A 38 8.90 -5.49 4.48
N ARG A 39 9.24 -6.74 4.13
CA ARG A 39 10.62 -7.24 4.11
C ARG A 39 11.49 -6.54 3.07
N GLU A 40 10.88 -5.94 2.03
CA GLU A 40 11.61 -5.19 1.01
C GLU A 40 12.19 -3.87 1.56
N THR A 41 11.55 -3.28 2.56
CA THR A 41 11.89 -1.95 3.09
C THR A 41 12.28 -1.95 4.57
N GLY A 42 12.18 -3.11 5.24
CA GLY A 42 12.37 -3.21 6.69
C GLY A 42 11.24 -2.55 7.48
N THR A 43 10.04 -2.46 6.90
CA THR A 43 8.88 -1.89 7.59
C THR A 43 8.44 -2.76 8.75
N GLU A 44 8.21 -2.13 9.89
CA GLU A 44 7.58 -2.72 11.06
C GLU A 44 6.44 -1.81 11.52
N HIS A 45 5.65 -2.26 12.50
CA HIS A 45 4.58 -1.44 13.07
C HIS A 45 5.11 -0.10 13.63
N VAL A 46 6.34 -0.10 14.16
CA VAL A 46 7.08 1.07 14.64
C VAL A 46 8.51 0.95 14.10
N PRO A 47 9.08 1.96 13.42
CA PRO A 47 8.59 3.33 13.27
C PRO A 47 7.44 3.51 12.26
N GLY A 48 7.04 2.44 11.56
CA GLY A 48 5.91 2.46 10.63
C GLY A 48 6.31 2.50 9.17
N VAL A 49 5.40 3.01 8.33
CA VAL A 49 5.60 3.14 6.88
C VAL A 49 6.83 4.00 6.56
N GLN A 50 7.69 3.48 5.69
CA GLN A 50 8.91 4.12 5.24
C GLN A 50 8.70 4.90 3.94
N PRO A 51 9.51 5.96 3.68
CA PRO A 51 9.54 6.60 2.36
C PRO A 51 9.79 5.63 1.21
N ALA A 52 10.58 4.58 1.45
CA ALA A 52 10.86 3.53 0.48
C ALA A 52 9.61 2.71 0.08
N ASP A 53 8.60 2.60 0.95
CA ASP A 53 7.35 1.91 0.61
C ASP A 53 6.55 2.64 -0.46
N VAL A 54 6.51 3.97 -0.37
CA VAL A 54 5.66 4.82 -1.20
C VAL A 54 6.37 5.36 -2.44
N LYS A 55 7.71 5.33 -2.46
CA LYS A 55 8.52 5.88 -3.55
C LYS A 55 8.07 5.41 -4.93
N GLU A 56 7.86 4.10 -5.10
CA GLU A 56 7.44 3.55 -6.39
C GLU A 56 6.05 4.02 -6.83
N VAL A 57 5.15 4.33 -5.89
CA VAL A 57 3.79 4.81 -6.18
C VAL A 57 3.87 6.29 -6.57
N LEU A 58 4.71 7.06 -5.89
CA LEU A 58 4.97 8.47 -6.21
C LEU A 58 5.59 8.62 -7.60
N GLU A 59 6.52 7.73 -7.98
CA GLU A 59 7.14 7.70 -9.32
C GLU A 59 6.13 7.42 -10.45
N LYS A 60 4.91 6.94 -10.13
CA LYS A 60 3.80 6.82 -11.11
C LYS A 60 3.04 8.13 -11.35
N GLY A 61 3.43 9.22 -10.70
CA GLY A 61 2.85 10.54 -10.91
C GLY A 61 1.48 10.74 -10.26
N VAL A 62 1.24 10.12 -9.10
CA VAL A 62 -0.01 10.30 -8.36
C VAL A 62 -0.10 11.69 -7.73
N LYS A 63 -1.29 12.29 -7.74
CA LYS A 63 -1.56 13.56 -7.02
C LYS A 63 -1.95 13.34 -5.56
N THR A 64 -2.57 12.19 -5.28
CA THR A 64 -3.07 11.81 -3.96
C THR A 64 -2.56 10.42 -3.63
N LEU A 65 -2.01 10.26 -2.43
CA LEU A 65 -1.55 8.99 -1.89
C LEU A 65 -2.27 8.73 -0.57
N VAL A 66 -2.86 7.54 -0.44
CA VAL A 66 -3.61 7.09 0.75
C VAL A 66 -2.84 5.95 1.40
N ILE A 67 -2.59 6.04 2.71
CA ILE A 67 -1.92 4.99 3.49
C ILE A 67 -2.94 4.36 4.44
N GLY A 68 -3.28 3.10 4.20
CA GLY A 68 -4.06 2.30 5.14
C GLY A 68 -3.16 1.78 6.27
N ARG A 69 -3.47 2.12 7.52
CA ARG A 69 -2.67 1.75 8.71
C ARG A 69 -3.09 0.41 9.35
N GLY A 70 -3.73 -0.45 8.57
CA GLY A 70 -4.36 -1.68 9.04
C GLY A 70 -5.68 -1.45 9.78
N MET A 71 -6.36 -2.54 10.12
CA MET A 71 -7.73 -2.53 10.65
C MET A 71 -7.88 -1.83 12.01
N SER A 72 -6.81 -1.80 12.80
CA SER A 72 -6.77 -1.18 14.14
C SER A 72 -5.76 -0.03 14.24
N GLU A 73 -5.29 0.49 13.09
CA GLU A 73 -4.33 1.60 13.03
C GLU A 73 -3.00 1.34 13.77
N ALA A 74 -2.62 0.08 13.96
CA ALA A 74 -1.41 -0.30 14.69
C ALA A 74 -0.12 0.01 13.92
N LEU A 75 -0.19 0.11 12.59
CA LEU A 75 0.94 0.51 11.76
C LEU A 75 1.12 2.04 11.86
N GLN A 76 2.26 2.48 12.40
CA GLN A 76 2.58 3.90 12.43
C GLN A 76 2.86 4.43 11.03
N VAL A 77 2.76 5.75 10.88
CA VAL A 77 3.32 6.47 9.73
C VAL A 77 4.30 7.44 10.35
N GLY A 78 5.59 7.25 10.05
CA GLY A 78 6.66 7.93 10.76
C GLY A 78 6.52 9.45 10.69
N PHE A 79 6.79 10.11 11.82
CA PHE A 79 7.26 11.49 11.84
C PHE A 79 8.78 11.46 11.72
N LEU A 80 9.34 12.12 10.69
CA LEU A 80 10.71 12.64 10.76
C LEU A 80 10.74 13.55 11.99
N ARG A 81 11.55 13.21 12.99
CA ARG A 81 11.97 14.18 14.00
C ARG A 81 12.97 15.14 13.38
#